data_AF-A5J0B6-F1
#
_entry.id   AF-A5J0B6-F1
#
_cell.length_a   1.000
_cell.length_b   1.000
_cell.length_c   1.000
_cell.angle_alpha   90.00
_cell.angle_beta   90.00
_cell.angle_gamma   90.00
#
_symmetry.space_group_name_H-M   'P 1'
#
loop_
_entity.id
_entity.type
_entity.pdbx_description
1 polymer ?
#
loop_
_entity_poly.entity_id
_entity_poly.type
_entity_poly.pdbx_seq_one_letter_code
_entity_poly.pdbx_strand_id
1 'polypeptide(L)'
;DPKVDVLGLPDWVKFIFLDIGLASIVFTCILGQLTTQVNASHMMIDFINNYFAVFTLYTAMTIEFIGIMHCAYLIKNILSAVSGKPILSNEPPKTGFTFAFYWVRVLMSCAILSFCVAVVFTALLAGDTAVSVKYPSISPPLAVVLLLFFMGVVGTLEAMQIAFFSVAKLPPSQRGTNWFGSKTCSLLFDGNGKNLPTFMIGRQLTVVCSFFLVGSFTSLTIVPGTGNNIFGVSDTSQAFLNYGFQGAVMTTILASIMWQYAASAFPVTFLNSLISFILLIVALCLEGTGICGACWV
;
A
#
# COMPACT_ATOMS: atom_id res chain seq x y z
N ASP A 1 -26.89 -6.07 6.57
CA ASP A 1 -28.13 -5.40 7.00
C ASP A 1 -28.04 -5.19 8.52
N PRO A 2 -27.88 -3.94 8.99
CA PRO A 2 -27.81 -3.63 10.42
C PRO A 2 -29.09 -3.99 11.21
N LYS A 3 -30.20 -4.30 10.51
CA LYS A 3 -31.46 -4.74 11.13
C LYS A 3 -31.48 -6.22 11.50
N VAL A 4 -30.52 -7.02 11.06
CA VAL A 4 -30.36 -8.41 11.51
C VAL A 4 -29.73 -8.39 12.89
N ASP A 5 -30.27 -9.18 13.82
CA ASP A 5 -29.72 -9.30 15.16
C ASP A 5 -28.35 -9.98 15.09
N VAL A 6 -27.30 -9.18 15.23
CA VAL A 6 -25.92 -9.64 15.32
C VAL A 6 -25.45 -9.35 16.74
N LEU A 7 -25.34 -10.43 17.53
CA LEU A 7 -24.81 -10.42 18.89
C LEU A 7 -25.59 -9.54 19.90
N GLY A 8 -26.84 -9.15 19.62
CA GLY A 8 -27.63 -8.31 20.53
C GLY A 8 -27.10 -6.88 20.70
N LEU A 9 -26.24 -6.42 19.79
CA LEU A 9 -25.58 -5.11 19.89
C LEU A 9 -26.54 -3.96 19.54
N PRO A 10 -26.41 -2.79 20.18
CA PRO A 10 -27.15 -1.58 19.81
C PRO A 10 -26.90 -1.18 18.35
N ASP A 11 -27.90 -0.59 17.70
CA ASP A 11 -27.84 -0.23 16.27
C ASP A 11 -26.68 0.71 15.93
N TRP A 12 -26.33 1.64 16.83
CA TRP A 12 -25.20 2.55 16.63
C TRP A 12 -23.85 1.81 16.65
N VAL A 13 -23.72 0.75 17.45
CA VAL A 13 -22.51 -0.10 17.50
C VAL A 13 -22.41 -0.92 16.22
N LYS A 14 -23.51 -1.53 15.78
CA LYS A 14 -23.57 -2.27 14.51
C LYS A 14 -23.24 -1.37 13.32
N PHE A 15 -23.75 -0.15 13.30
CA PHE A 15 -23.44 0.83 12.26
C PHE A 15 -21.93 1.16 12.21
N ILE A 16 -21.32 1.51 13.34
CA ILE A 16 -19.91 1.88 13.39
C ILE A 16 -18.99 0.70 13.10
N PHE A 17 -19.21 -0.45 13.74
CA PHE A 17 -18.28 -1.57 13.67
C PHE A 17 -18.49 -2.45 12.43
N LEU A 18 -19.75 -2.68 12.02
CA LEU A 18 -20.08 -3.61 10.94
C LEU A 18 -20.35 -2.91 9.61
N ASP A 19 -21.10 -1.80 9.61
CA ASP A 19 -21.56 -1.15 8.37
C ASP A 19 -20.50 -0.20 7.79
N ILE A 20 -19.89 0.64 8.63
CA ILE A 20 -18.72 1.45 8.27
C ILE A 20 -17.49 0.53 8.02
N GLY A 21 -17.45 -0.63 8.68
CA GLY A 21 -16.36 -1.61 8.56
C GLY A 21 -15.18 -1.36 9.49
N LEU A 22 -15.35 -0.53 10.54
CA LEU A 22 -14.29 -0.24 11.51
C LEU A 22 -13.75 -1.51 12.16
N ALA A 23 -14.59 -2.52 12.44
CA ALA A 23 -14.14 -3.79 13.00
C ALA A 23 -13.14 -4.49 12.07
N SER A 24 -13.43 -4.53 10.76
CA SER A 24 -12.56 -5.18 9.77
C SER A 24 -11.24 -4.42 9.61
N ILE A 25 -11.29 -3.09 9.63
CA ILE A 25 -10.11 -2.23 9.59
C ILE A 25 -9.23 -2.47 10.83
N VAL A 26 -9.80 -2.39 12.03
CA VAL A 26 -9.05 -2.57 13.28
C VAL A 26 -8.50 -3.98 13.39
N PHE A 27 -9.28 -5.01 13.04
CA PHE A 27 -8.83 -6.39 12.99
C PHE A 27 -7.63 -6.57 12.04
N THR A 28 -7.76 -6.10 10.80
CA THR A 28 -6.70 -6.21 9.79
C THR A 28 -5.46 -5.42 10.20
N CYS A 29 -5.66 -4.24 10.79
CA CYS A 29 -4.58 -3.38 11.23
C CYS A 29 -3.81 -3.99 12.41
N ILE A 30 -4.51 -4.34 13.51
CA ILE A 30 -3.86 -4.81 14.74
C ILE A 30 -3.32 -6.24 14.54
N LEU A 31 -4.20 -7.19 14.26
CA LEU A 31 -3.84 -8.61 14.22
C LEU A 31 -3.17 -9.00 12.91
N GLY A 32 -3.58 -8.41 11.79
CA GLY A 32 -3.05 -8.75 10.49
C GLY A 32 -1.68 -8.17 10.18
N GLN A 33 -1.32 -7.03 10.78
CA GLN A 33 -0.15 -6.26 10.35
C GLN A 33 0.67 -5.70 11.53
N LEU A 34 0.07 -4.86 12.38
CA LEU A 34 0.77 -4.10 13.40
C LEU A 34 1.50 -4.98 14.42
N THR A 35 0.87 -6.00 14.99
CA THR A 35 1.54 -6.85 15.99
C THR A 35 2.83 -7.45 15.43
N THR A 36 2.80 -7.93 14.17
CA THR A 36 4.01 -8.45 13.51
C THR A 36 5.04 -7.35 13.23
N GLN A 37 4.61 -6.16 12.83
CA GLN A 37 5.47 -5.03 12.54
C GLN A 37 6.15 -4.48 13.80
N VAL A 38 5.42 -4.38 14.91
CA VAL A 38 5.95 -3.95 16.21
C VAL A 38 6.97 -4.96 16.71
N ASN A 39 6.63 -6.25 16.72
CA ASN A 39 7.55 -7.30 17.14
C ASN A 39 8.82 -7.32 16.27
N ALA A 40 8.67 -7.22 14.95
CA ALA A 40 9.80 -7.10 14.03
C ALA A 40 10.65 -5.86 14.28
N SER A 41 10.06 -4.73 14.71
CA SER A 41 10.81 -3.50 14.99
C SER A 41 11.64 -3.55 16.27
N HIS A 42 11.19 -4.30 17.28
CA HIS A 42 11.90 -4.44 18.56
C HIS A 42 12.89 -5.60 18.57
N MET A 43 12.52 -6.75 18.00
CA MET A 43 13.30 -8.00 18.05
C MET A 43 13.54 -8.55 16.65
N MET A 44 14.17 -7.74 15.78
CA MET A 44 14.37 -8.05 14.35
C MET A 44 14.95 -9.45 14.09
N ILE A 45 16.02 -9.83 14.79
CA ILE A 45 16.72 -11.10 14.59
C ILE A 45 15.85 -12.28 15.02
N ASP A 46 15.22 -12.19 16.19
CA ASP A 46 14.37 -13.27 16.71
C ASP A 46 13.09 -13.41 15.88
N PHE A 47 12.55 -12.31 15.37
CA PHE A 47 11.39 -12.30 14.47
C PHE A 47 11.64 -13.05 13.16
N ILE A 48 12.86 -12.97 12.60
CA ILE A 48 13.20 -13.68 11.37
C ILE A 48 13.73 -15.10 11.61
N ASN A 49 14.18 -15.41 12.83
CA ASN A 49 14.80 -16.69 13.18
C ASN A 49 13.76 -17.78 13.50
N ASN A 50 12.86 -18.06 12.57
CA ASN A 50 11.90 -19.15 12.68
C ASN A 50 11.46 -19.68 11.30
N TYR A 51 10.96 -20.92 11.27
CA TYR A 51 10.53 -21.58 10.03
C TYR A 51 9.41 -20.84 9.29
N PHE A 52 8.53 -20.15 10.02
CA PHE A 52 7.42 -19.41 9.41
C PHE A 52 7.92 -18.18 8.64
N ALA A 53 8.92 -17.46 9.17
CA ALA A 53 9.58 -16.35 8.48
C ALA A 53 10.29 -16.84 7.22
N VAL A 54 10.97 -17.99 7.28
CA VAL A 54 11.62 -18.62 6.12
C VAL A 54 10.59 -19.03 5.05
N PHE A 55 9.47 -19.66 5.45
CA PHE A 55 8.36 -19.97 4.55
C PHE A 55 7.80 -18.73 3.85
N THR A 56 7.59 -17.65 4.61
CA THR A 56 7.09 -16.38 4.09
C THR A 56 8.07 -15.78 3.07
N LEU A 57 9.37 -15.83 3.34
CA LEU A 57 10.41 -15.40 2.42
C LEU A 57 10.39 -16.19 1.11
N TYR A 58 10.33 -17.53 1.17
CA TYR A 58 10.28 -18.36 -0.05
C TYR A 58 9.00 -18.12 -0.87
N THR A 59 7.87 -17.85 -0.20
CA THR A 59 6.63 -17.47 -0.87
C THR A 59 6.80 -16.16 -1.63
N ALA A 60 7.38 -15.14 -0.98
CA ALA A 60 7.66 -13.86 -1.62
C ALA A 60 8.65 -14.00 -2.80
N MET A 61 9.71 -14.79 -2.63
CA MET A 61 10.66 -15.09 -3.71
C MET A 61 10.01 -15.85 -4.88
N THR A 62 9.07 -16.74 -4.62
CA THR A 62 8.32 -17.44 -5.68
C THR A 62 7.45 -16.46 -6.46
N ILE A 63 6.75 -15.55 -5.77
CA ILE A 63 5.95 -14.50 -6.42
C ILE A 63 6.84 -13.56 -7.25
N GLU A 64 8.01 -13.17 -6.72
CA GLU A 64 9.01 -12.42 -7.49
C GLU A 64 9.43 -13.20 -8.73
N PHE A 65 9.70 -14.50 -8.59
CA PHE A 65 10.15 -15.33 -9.69
C PHE A 65 9.15 -15.37 -10.85
N ILE A 66 7.84 -15.48 -10.56
CA ILE A 66 6.76 -15.48 -11.57
C ILE A 66 6.80 -14.20 -12.42
N GLY A 67 7.18 -13.08 -11.82
CA GLY A 67 7.46 -11.84 -12.55
C GLY A 67 6.28 -10.89 -12.72
N ILE A 68 5.13 -11.14 -12.08
CA ILE A 68 3.93 -10.29 -12.20
C ILE A 68 4.23 -8.84 -11.75
N MET A 69 5.18 -8.65 -10.83
CA MET A 69 5.54 -7.35 -10.26
C MET A 69 6.76 -6.68 -10.94
N HIS A 70 7.34 -7.26 -12.00
CA HIS A 70 8.62 -6.80 -12.58
C HIS A 70 8.59 -5.40 -13.19
N CYS A 71 7.42 -4.87 -13.52
CA CYS A 71 7.24 -3.47 -13.91
C CYS A 71 7.77 -2.51 -12.83
N ALA A 72 7.72 -2.91 -11.55
CA ALA A 72 8.28 -2.10 -10.48
C ALA A 72 9.82 -1.98 -10.56
N TYR A 73 10.52 -3.02 -11.05
CA TYR A 73 11.96 -2.94 -11.31
C TYR A 73 12.31 -2.01 -12.46
N LEU A 74 11.47 -1.93 -13.50
CA LEU A 74 11.64 -0.94 -14.56
C LEU A 74 11.61 0.48 -13.98
N ILE A 75 10.66 0.73 -13.08
CA ILE A 75 10.51 2.02 -12.40
C ILE A 75 11.72 2.29 -11.50
N LYS A 76 12.20 1.29 -10.76
CA LYS A 76 13.45 1.37 -10.00
C LYS A 76 14.65 1.75 -10.90
N ASN A 77 14.77 1.15 -12.08
CA ASN A 77 15.86 1.46 -13.01
C ASN A 77 15.78 2.91 -13.52
N ILE A 78 14.57 3.37 -13.87
CA ILE A 78 14.33 4.76 -14.28
C ILE A 78 14.69 5.73 -13.15
N LEU A 79 14.22 5.47 -11.93
CA LEU A 79 14.51 6.30 -10.75
C LEU A 79 15.99 6.31 -10.40
N SER A 80 16.69 5.18 -10.53
CA SER A 80 18.14 5.10 -10.35
C SER A 80 18.87 5.94 -11.40
N ALA A 81 18.49 5.84 -12.68
CA ALA A 81 19.07 6.64 -13.75
C ALA A 81 18.85 8.15 -13.52
N VAL A 82 17.65 8.56 -13.09
CA VAL A 82 17.32 9.97 -12.79
C VAL A 82 18.04 10.46 -11.53
N SER A 83 18.17 9.63 -10.51
CA SER A 83 18.83 10.00 -9.25
C SER A 83 20.36 10.06 -9.34
N GLY A 84 20.95 9.47 -10.38
CA GLY A 84 22.40 9.31 -10.51
C GLY A 84 23.04 8.38 -9.46
N LYS A 85 22.23 7.71 -8.62
CA LYS A 85 22.72 6.77 -7.60
C LYS A 85 22.66 5.35 -8.17
N PRO A 86 23.80 4.63 -8.24
CA PRO A 86 23.80 3.27 -8.76
C PRO A 86 22.95 2.36 -7.88
N ILE A 87 22.25 1.42 -8.49
CA ILE A 87 21.57 0.35 -7.76
C ILE A 87 22.66 -0.48 -7.08
N LEU A 88 22.80 -0.33 -5.76
CA LEU A 88 23.60 -1.23 -4.94
C LEU A 88 22.99 -2.63 -5.05
N SER A 89 23.61 -3.46 -5.89
CA SER A 89 23.26 -4.86 -6.08
C SER A 89 24.51 -5.69 -5.85
N ASN A 90 24.39 -6.72 -5.01
CA ASN A 90 25.44 -7.72 -4.83
C ASN A 90 25.38 -8.81 -5.91
N GLU A 91 24.44 -8.72 -6.86
CA GLU A 91 24.32 -9.66 -7.97
C GLU A 91 25.24 -9.28 -9.13
N PRO A 92 25.85 -10.26 -9.81
CA PRO A 92 26.64 -10.02 -11.00
C PRO A 92 25.79 -9.37 -12.11
N PRO A 93 26.40 -8.61 -13.03
CA PRO A 93 25.71 -8.02 -14.16
C PRO A 93 24.93 -9.09 -14.94
N LYS A 94 23.64 -8.83 -15.18
CA LYS A 94 22.76 -9.73 -15.94
C LYS A 94 23.28 -9.83 -17.37
N THR A 95 23.75 -11.00 -17.79
CA THR A 95 24.30 -11.27 -19.13
C THR A 95 23.55 -12.41 -19.83
N GLY A 96 23.55 -12.39 -21.17
CA GLY A 96 22.99 -13.46 -22.01
C GLY A 96 21.51 -13.77 -21.72
N PHE A 97 21.20 -15.05 -21.46
CA PHE A 97 19.85 -15.53 -21.22
C PHE A 97 19.19 -14.86 -20.00
N THR A 98 19.93 -14.61 -18.92
CA THR A 98 19.42 -13.97 -17.71
C THR A 98 18.95 -12.54 -17.96
N PHE A 99 19.62 -11.83 -18.87
CA PHE A 99 19.21 -10.48 -19.29
C PHE A 99 17.92 -10.52 -20.11
N ALA A 100 17.84 -11.43 -21.10
CA ALA A 100 16.63 -11.60 -21.91
C ALA A 100 15.43 -12.03 -21.04
N PHE A 101 15.62 -13.00 -20.15
CA PHE A 101 14.59 -13.49 -19.23
C PHE A 101 14.08 -12.40 -18.29
N TYR A 102 14.97 -11.50 -17.82
CA TYR A 102 14.57 -10.34 -17.03
C TYR A 102 13.65 -9.40 -17.82
N TRP A 103 14.03 -9.01 -19.04
CA TRP A 103 13.24 -8.06 -19.84
C TRP A 103 11.92 -8.64 -20.34
N VAL A 104 11.87 -9.94 -20.66
CA VAL A 104 10.60 -10.61 -21.00
C VAL A 104 9.62 -10.53 -19.82
N ARG A 105 10.09 -10.78 -18.59
CA ARG A 105 9.24 -10.64 -17.39
C ARG A 105 8.80 -9.19 -17.14
N VAL A 106 9.68 -8.22 -17.40
CA VAL A 106 9.32 -6.79 -17.33
C VAL A 106 8.21 -6.46 -18.33
N LEU A 107 8.35 -6.86 -19.60
CA LEU A 107 7.35 -6.60 -20.63
C LEU A 107 6.00 -7.27 -20.31
N MET A 108 6.02 -8.53 -19.88
CA MET A 108 4.83 -9.23 -19.40
C MET A 108 4.16 -8.49 -18.24
N SER A 109 4.94 -8.09 -17.22
CA SER A 109 4.41 -7.36 -16.06
C SER A 109 3.79 -6.02 -16.46
N CYS A 110 4.43 -5.28 -17.37
CA CYS A 110 3.86 -4.04 -17.90
C CYS A 110 2.53 -4.30 -18.62
N ALA A 111 2.44 -5.35 -19.44
CA ALA A 111 1.19 -5.72 -20.12
C ALA A 111 0.08 -6.09 -19.14
N ILE A 112 0.39 -6.90 -18.11
CA ILE A 112 -0.55 -7.26 -17.05
C ILE A 112 -1.03 -6.00 -16.31
N LEU A 113 -0.11 -5.12 -15.90
CA LEU A 113 -0.46 -3.90 -15.21
C LEU A 113 -1.35 -2.98 -16.07
N SER A 114 -1.01 -2.78 -17.34
CA SER A 114 -1.83 -2.00 -18.28
C SER A 114 -3.23 -2.58 -18.44
N PHE A 115 -3.35 -3.91 -18.51
CA PHE A 115 -4.65 -4.59 -18.54
C PHE A 115 -5.43 -4.40 -17.23
N CYS A 116 -4.79 -4.56 -16.07
CA CYS A 116 -5.43 -4.34 -14.77
C CYS A 116 -5.95 -2.91 -14.61
N VAL A 117 -5.15 -1.92 -15.01
CA VAL A 117 -5.55 -0.51 -15.02
C VAL A 117 -6.73 -0.30 -15.96
N ALA A 118 -6.70 -0.84 -17.18
CA ALA A 118 -7.81 -0.72 -18.12
C ALA A 118 -9.11 -1.30 -17.56
N VAL A 119 -9.07 -2.52 -16.99
CA VAL A 119 -10.24 -3.16 -16.38
C VAL A 119 -10.82 -2.31 -15.25
N VAL A 120 -9.98 -1.85 -14.32
CA VAL A 120 -10.43 -1.05 -13.17
C VAL A 120 -11.04 0.27 -13.64
N PHE A 121 -10.36 1.01 -14.52
CA PHE A 121 -10.87 2.31 -14.97
C PHE A 121 -12.14 2.18 -15.80
N THR A 122 -12.23 1.17 -16.68
CA THR A 122 -13.45 0.93 -17.47
C THR A 122 -14.63 0.61 -16.56
N ALA A 123 -14.47 -0.30 -15.59
CA ALA A 123 -15.53 -0.63 -14.66
C ALA A 123 -15.90 0.55 -13.75
N LEU A 124 -14.90 1.30 -13.27
CA LEU A 124 -15.12 2.45 -12.40
C LEU A 124 -15.89 3.57 -13.12
N LEU A 125 -15.55 3.84 -14.38
CA LEU A 125 -16.25 4.83 -15.21
C LEU A 125 -17.65 4.38 -15.62
N ALA A 126 -17.87 3.08 -15.79
CA ALA A 126 -19.19 2.50 -16.06
C ALA A 126 -20.10 2.45 -14.82
N GLY A 127 -19.54 2.59 -13.61
CA GLY A 127 -20.28 2.45 -12.35
C GLY A 127 -20.43 1.00 -11.88
N ASP A 128 -19.65 0.07 -12.43
CA ASP A 128 -19.71 -1.36 -12.14
C ASP A 128 -18.70 -1.78 -11.04
N THR A 129 -18.56 -0.95 -10.02
CA THR A 129 -17.65 -1.18 -8.89
C THR A 129 -18.37 -1.10 -7.55
N ALA A 130 -17.78 -1.72 -6.53
CA ALA A 130 -18.39 -1.78 -5.20
C ALA A 130 -18.64 -0.38 -4.60
N VAL A 131 -17.82 0.62 -4.93
CA VAL A 131 -18.04 2.01 -4.49
C VAL A 131 -19.34 2.60 -5.04
N SER A 132 -19.73 2.26 -6.28
CA SER A 132 -20.97 2.75 -6.89
C SER A 132 -22.21 2.18 -6.21
N VAL A 133 -22.10 0.95 -5.69
CA VAL A 133 -23.16 0.31 -4.91
C VAL A 133 -23.19 0.85 -3.47
N LYS A 134 -22.02 1.00 -2.84
CA LYS A 134 -21.91 1.42 -1.43
C LYS A 134 -22.19 2.92 -1.24
N TYR A 135 -21.78 3.74 -2.20
CA TYR A 135 -21.88 5.20 -2.15
C TYR A 135 -22.47 5.74 -3.46
N PRO A 136 -23.79 5.60 -3.68
CA PRO A 136 -24.44 5.98 -4.93
C PRO A 136 -24.39 7.49 -5.23
N SER A 137 -24.05 8.32 -4.24
CA SER A 137 -23.86 9.76 -4.41
C SER A 137 -22.53 10.14 -5.07
N ILE A 138 -21.58 9.21 -5.18
CA ILE A 138 -20.27 9.46 -5.79
C ILE A 138 -20.38 9.25 -7.30
N SER A 139 -20.18 10.31 -8.08
CA SER A 139 -20.15 10.21 -9.54
C SER A 139 -18.92 9.44 -10.03
N PRO A 140 -18.99 8.72 -11.17
CA PRO A 140 -17.84 7.97 -11.68
C PRO A 140 -16.54 8.81 -11.86
N PRO A 141 -16.60 10.06 -12.37
CA PRO A 141 -15.39 10.91 -12.43
C PRO A 141 -14.82 11.25 -11.05
N LEU A 142 -15.69 11.52 -10.07
CA LEU A 142 -15.24 11.77 -8.70
C LEU A 142 -14.62 10.50 -8.10
N ALA A 143 -15.16 9.32 -8.41
CA ALA A 143 -14.62 8.05 -7.94
C ALA A 143 -13.19 7.81 -8.46
N VAL A 144 -12.89 8.17 -9.71
CA VAL A 144 -11.51 8.13 -10.26
C VAL A 144 -10.58 9.06 -9.48
N VAL A 145 -11.00 10.29 -9.22
CA VAL A 145 -10.19 11.26 -8.45
C VAL A 145 -9.93 10.75 -7.04
N LEU A 146 -10.95 10.21 -6.38
CA LEU A 146 -10.82 9.63 -5.04
C LEU A 146 -9.91 8.40 -5.02
N LEU A 147 -10.01 7.52 -6.03
CA LEU A 147 -9.10 6.38 -6.18
C LEU A 147 -7.64 6.85 -6.25
N LEU A 148 -7.33 7.82 -7.12
CA LEU A 148 -5.97 8.36 -7.25
C LEU A 148 -5.51 9.07 -5.98
N PHE A 149 -6.40 9.79 -5.31
CA PHE A 149 -6.11 10.45 -4.03
C PHE A 149 -5.75 9.42 -2.96
N PHE A 150 -6.58 8.40 -2.72
CA PHE A 150 -6.30 7.39 -1.71
C PHE A 150 -5.07 6.54 -2.04
N MET A 151 -4.86 6.19 -3.32
CA MET A 151 -3.62 5.54 -3.76
C MET A 151 -2.38 6.42 -3.51
N GLY A 152 -2.48 7.74 -3.72
CA GLY A 152 -1.41 8.69 -3.40
C GLY A 152 -1.14 8.81 -1.91
N VAL A 153 -2.17 8.79 -1.06
CA VAL A 153 -2.04 8.77 0.40
C VAL A 153 -1.33 7.49 0.85
N VAL A 154 -1.79 6.32 0.40
CA VAL A 154 -1.14 5.03 0.67
C VAL A 154 0.32 5.06 0.24
N GLY A 155 0.58 5.46 -1.00
CA GLY A 155 1.93 5.51 -1.55
C GLY A 155 2.85 6.42 -0.76
N THR A 156 2.36 7.59 -0.34
CA THR A 156 3.15 8.50 0.49
C THR A 156 3.44 7.91 1.86
N LEU A 157 2.47 7.25 2.52
CA LEU A 157 2.67 6.63 3.84
C LEU A 157 3.63 5.43 3.80
N GLU A 158 3.60 4.65 2.71
CA GLU A 158 4.54 3.55 2.45
C GLU A 158 5.95 4.09 2.14
N ALA A 159 6.04 5.12 1.30
CA ALA A 159 7.29 5.84 1.02
C ALA A 159 7.92 6.43 2.28
N MET A 160 7.12 7.09 3.13
CA MET A 160 7.58 7.74 4.35
C MET A 160 8.26 6.75 5.30
N GLN A 161 7.76 5.52 5.44
CA GLN A 161 8.40 4.50 6.28
C GLN A 161 9.86 4.27 5.84
N ILE A 162 10.08 4.04 4.54
CA ILE A 162 11.43 3.79 3.99
C ILE A 162 12.29 5.06 4.04
N ALA A 163 11.71 6.21 3.70
CA ALA A 163 12.42 7.49 3.72
C ALA A 163 12.91 7.81 5.14
N PHE A 164 12.05 7.66 6.15
CA PHE A 164 12.37 7.97 7.55
C PHE A 164 13.44 7.02 8.10
N PHE A 165 13.37 5.72 7.80
CA PHE A 165 14.45 4.79 8.15
C PHE A 165 15.77 5.11 7.45
N SER A 166 15.71 5.54 6.19
CA SER A 166 16.90 5.92 5.43
C SER A 166 17.54 7.19 5.99
N VAL A 167 16.72 8.19 6.36
CA VAL A 167 17.18 9.46 6.96
C VAL A 167 17.71 9.25 8.38
N ALA A 168 17.18 8.30 9.15
CA ALA A 168 17.68 7.96 10.48
C ALA A 168 19.15 7.51 10.48
N LYS A 169 19.63 6.97 9.35
CA LYS A 169 21.04 6.56 9.15
C LYS A 169 21.97 7.71 8.75
N LEU A 170 21.43 8.87 8.38
CA LEU A 170 22.22 10.03 7.97
C LEU A 170 22.69 10.86 9.19
N PRO A 171 23.84 11.55 9.12
CA PRO A 171 24.24 12.53 10.13
C PRO A 171 23.22 13.66 10.27
N PRO A 172 22.98 14.23 11.47
CA PRO A 172 21.97 15.28 11.69
C PRO A 172 22.07 16.48 10.74
N SER A 173 23.28 16.88 10.34
CA SER A 173 23.52 18.00 9.41
C SER A 173 23.01 17.76 7.99
N GLN A 174 22.75 16.51 7.62
CA GLN A 174 22.24 16.13 6.30
C GLN A 174 20.73 15.80 6.34
N ARG A 175 20.09 15.95 7.51
CA ARG A 175 18.67 15.64 7.71
C ARG A 175 17.80 16.88 7.50
N GLY A 176 17.09 16.91 6.39
CA GLY A 176 16.14 17.98 6.06
C GLY A 176 16.84 19.26 5.61
N THR A 177 16.52 19.73 4.42
CA THR A 177 17.18 20.90 3.82
C THR A 177 16.28 22.14 3.78
N ASN A 178 14.99 21.98 4.09
CA ASN A 178 14.01 23.05 4.14
C ASN A 178 13.26 23.06 5.49
N TRP A 179 12.41 24.06 5.70
CA TRP A 179 11.64 24.23 6.94
C TRP A 179 10.84 22.97 7.31
N PHE A 180 10.15 22.36 6.35
CA PHE A 180 9.36 21.14 6.58
C PHE A 180 10.24 19.95 6.93
N GLY A 181 11.39 19.79 6.28
CA GLY A 181 12.34 18.73 6.57
C GLY A 181 12.93 18.84 7.97
N SER A 182 13.33 20.05 8.38
CA SER A 182 13.85 20.29 9.74
C SER A 182 12.77 20.05 10.80
N LYS A 183 11.52 20.47 10.56
CA LYS A 183 10.40 20.19 11.48
C LYS A 183 10.02 18.72 11.53
N THR A 184 9.97 18.05 10.38
CA THR A 184 9.72 16.61 10.29
C THR A 184 10.81 15.84 11.04
N CYS A 185 12.08 16.18 10.87
CA CYS A 185 13.16 15.57 11.63
C CYS A 185 13.11 15.85 13.12
N SER A 186 12.87 17.11 13.50
CA SER A 186 12.74 17.48 14.91
C SER A 186 11.65 16.67 15.57
N LEU A 187 10.50 16.50 14.92
CA LEU A 187 9.37 15.75 15.46
C LEU A 187 9.63 14.24 15.46
N LEU A 188 10.19 13.71 14.38
CA LEU A 188 10.44 12.27 14.22
C LEU A 188 11.47 11.73 15.24
N PHE A 189 12.49 12.52 15.57
CA PHE A 189 13.53 12.14 16.53
C PHE A 189 13.30 12.70 17.94
N ASP A 190 12.18 13.39 18.18
CA ASP A 190 11.83 13.88 19.51
C ASP A 190 11.60 12.74 20.51
N GLY A 191 11.67 13.05 21.81
CA GLY A 191 11.35 12.11 22.89
C GLY A 191 12.27 10.88 22.93
N ASN A 192 13.57 11.06 22.66
CA ASN A 192 14.57 9.99 22.51
C ASN A 192 14.29 9.02 21.34
N GLY A 193 13.67 9.50 20.26
CA GLY A 193 13.39 8.69 19.07
C GLY A 193 12.16 7.78 19.20
N LYS A 194 11.32 7.97 20.22
CA LYS A 194 10.05 7.24 20.39
C LYS A 194 9.06 7.51 19.25
N ASN A 195 9.10 8.71 18.68
CA ASN A 195 8.14 9.12 17.65
C ASN A 195 8.29 8.35 16.32
N LEU A 196 9.45 7.75 16.04
CA LEU A 196 9.65 6.94 14.83
C LEU A 196 8.86 5.60 14.90
N PRO A 197 9.01 4.77 15.96
CA PRO A 197 8.12 3.63 16.19
C PRO A 197 6.63 4.01 16.30
N THR A 198 6.31 5.09 17.01
CA THR A 198 4.94 5.61 17.14
C THR A 198 4.33 5.96 15.78
N PHE A 199 5.09 6.64 14.91
CA PHE A 199 4.68 6.91 13.53
C PHE A 199 4.43 5.62 12.75
N MET A 200 5.28 4.60 12.90
CA MET A 200 5.12 3.32 12.19
C MET A 200 3.80 2.63 12.52
N ILE A 201 3.32 2.79 13.76
CA ILE A 201 2.04 2.24 14.21
C ILE A 201 0.88 3.13 13.75
N GLY A 202 0.97 4.43 14.04
CA GLY A 202 -0.06 5.40 13.71
C GLY A 202 -0.36 5.49 12.21
N ARG A 203 0.68 5.39 11.36
CA ARG A 203 0.49 5.39 9.89
C ARG A 203 -0.30 4.17 9.42
N GLN A 204 -0.17 3.02 10.09
CA GLN A 204 -0.70 1.75 9.57
C GLN A 204 -2.22 1.77 9.55
N LEU A 205 -2.83 2.41 10.54
CA LEU A 205 -4.29 2.61 10.55
C LEU A 205 -4.75 3.40 9.33
N THR A 206 -4.06 4.50 8.99
CA THR A 206 -4.38 5.29 7.79
C THR A 206 -4.16 4.49 6.51
N VAL A 207 -3.08 3.70 6.45
CA VAL A 207 -2.78 2.82 5.31
C VAL A 207 -3.90 1.79 5.11
N VAL A 208 -4.28 1.07 6.17
CA VAL A 208 -5.33 0.04 6.10
C VAL A 208 -6.68 0.66 5.74
N CYS A 209 -7.08 1.76 6.40
CA CYS A 209 -8.30 2.49 6.04
C CYS A 209 -8.32 2.85 4.55
N SER A 210 -7.21 3.39 4.04
CA SER A 210 -7.11 3.82 2.64
C SER A 210 -7.13 2.63 1.69
N PHE A 211 -6.48 1.50 2.01
CA PHE A 211 -6.55 0.28 1.21
C PHE A 211 -7.94 -0.35 1.18
N PHE A 212 -8.70 -0.31 2.28
CA PHE A 212 -10.10 -0.75 2.29
C PHE A 212 -10.97 0.11 1.36
N LEU A 213 -10.77 1.43 1.38
CA LEU A 213 -11.44 2.34 0.48
C LEU A 213 -11.05 2.05 -0.98
N VAL A 214 -9.76 2.00 -1.30
CA VAL A 214 -9.26 1.64 -2.64
C VAL A 214 -9.78 0.28 -3.11
N GLY A 215 -9.89 -0.70 -2.21
CA GLY A 215 -10.51 -2.00 -2.49
C GLY A 215 -11.94 -1.85 -3.01
N SER A 216 -12.74 -0.96 -2.43
CA SER A 216 -14.10 -0.69 -2.91
C SER A 216 -14.16 -0.04 -4.31
N PHE A 217 -13.18 0.79 -4.66
CA PHE A 217 -13.06 1.40 -6.00
C PHE A 217 -12.59 0.39 -7.07
N THR A 218 -11.90 -0.67 -6.67
CA THR A 218 -11.26 -1.63 -7.59
C THR A 218 -11.97 -2.98 -7.69
N SER A 219 -12.91 -3.24 -6.78
CA SER A 219 -13.75 -4.44 -6.77
C SER A 219 -14.89 -4.31 -7.76
N LEU A 220 -15.00 -5.28 -8.68
CA LEU A 220 -16.00 -5.29 -9.75
C LEU A 220 -17.33 -5.87 -9.25
N THR A 221 -18.44 -5.32 -9.73
CA THR A 221 -19.81 -5.81 -9.41
C THR A 221 -20.57 -6.34 -10.63
N ILE A 222 -19.85 -6.62 -11.71
CA ILE A 222 -20.42 -7.11 -12.98
C ILE A 222 -20.93 -8.54 -12.80
N VAL A 223 -22.19 -8.81 -13.15
CA VAL A 223 -22.77 -10.16 -13.05
C VAL A 223 -22.50 -10.96 -14.34
N PRO A 224 -21.74 -12.08 -14.28
CA PRO A 224 -21.51 -12.93 -15.46
C PRO A 224 -22.81 -13.47 -16.06
N GLY A 225 -22.84 -13.70 -17.37
CA GLY A 225 -24.00 -14.28 -18.07
C GLY A 225 -25.10 -13.26 -18.45
N THR A 226 -24.89 -11.97 -18.19
CA THR A 226 -25.83 -10.88 -18.52
C THR A 226 -25.57 -10.23 -19.88
N GLY A 227 -24.51 -10.64 -20.58
CA GLY A 227 -24.08 -10.03 -21.85
C GLY A 227 -23.27 -8.73 -21.70
N ASN A 228 -23.10 -8.23 -20.47
CA ASN A 228 -22.38 -6.98 -20.16
C ASN A 228 -20.98 -7.23 -19.56
N ASN A 229 -20.34 -8.35 -19.92
CA ASN A 229 -19.00 -8.65 -19.44
C ASN A 229 -18.00 -7.60 -19.94
N ILE A 230 -17.02 -7.26 -19.10
CA ILE A 230 -16.04 -6.24 -19.44
C ILE A 230 -15.23 -6.65 -20.66
N PHE A 231 -15.11 -5.76 -21.65
CA PHE A 231 -14.45 -6.05 -22.93
C PHE A 231 -15.01 -7.27 -23.69
N GLY A 232 -16.23 -7.72 -23.40
CA GLY A 232 -16.84 -8.89 -24.06
C GLY A 232 -16.16 -10.23 -23.73
N VAL A 233 -15.47 -10.32 -22.59
CA VAL A 233 -14.83 -11.58 -22.16
C VAL A 233 -15.85 -12.67 -21.81
N SER A 234 -15.41 -13.92 -21.76
CA SER A 234 -16.26 -15.05 -21.34
C SER A 234 -16.73 -14.92 -19.89
N ASP A 235 -17.86 -15.55 -19.55
CA ASP A 235 -18.42 -15.51 -18.19
C ASP A 235 -17.45 -16.05 -17.13
N THR A 236 -16.69 -17.09 -17.47
CA THR A 236 -15.64 -17.63 -16.59
C THR A 236 -14.53 -16.60 -16.34
N SER A 237 -14.12 -15.85 -17.36
CA SER A 237 -13.11 -14.81 -17.23
C SER A 237 -13.64 -13.65 -16.40
N GLN A 238 -14.90 -13.25 -16.60
CA GLN A 238 -15.55 -12.23 -15.78
C GLN A 238 -15.64 -12.66 -14.31
N ALA A 239 -16.00 -13.92 -14.03
CA ALA A 239 -16.01 -14.46 -12.68
C ALA A 239 -14.61 -14.39 -12.03
N PHE A 240 -13.56 -14.67 -12.80
CA PHE A 240 -12.18 -14.52 -12.33
C PHE A 240 -11.81 -13.06 -12.02
N LEU A 241 -12.17 -12.12 -12.90
CA LEU A 241 -11.95 -10.68 -12.68
C LEU A 241 -12.70 -10.17 -11.45
N ASN A 242 -13.87 -10.72 -11.14
CA ASN A 242 -14.63 -10.37 -9.94
C ASN A 242 -13.94 -10.79 -8.63
N TYR A 243 -12.94 -11.67 -8.65
CA TYR A 243 -12.14 -11.97 -7.46
C TYR A 243 -11.24 -10.80 -7.02
N GLY A 244 -11.04 -9.79 -7.85
CA GLY A 244 -10.32 -8.56 -7.47
C GLY A 244 -8.81 -8.57 -7.71
N PHE A 245 -8.28 -9.56 -8.44
CA PHE A 245 -6.84 -9.68 -8.71
C PHE A 245 -6.26 -8.42 -9.40
N GLN A 246 -7.01 -7.80 -10.31
CA GLN A 246 -6.63 -6.56 -10.97
C GLN A 246 -6.42 -5.40 -9.99
N GLY A 247 -7.27 -5.27 -8.98
CA GLY A 247 -7.15 -4.25 -7.95
C GLY A 247 -5.92 -4.49 -7.09
N ALA A 248 -5.68 -5.75 -6.72
CA ALA A 248 -4.49 -6.13 -5.97
C ALA A 248 -3.19 -5.80 -6.75
N VAL A 249 -3.06 -6.25 -8.00
CA VAL A 249 -1.87 -5.97 -8.83
C VAL A 249 -1.67 -4.46 -9.02
N MET A 250 -2.72 -3.73 -9.37
CA MET A 250 -2.65 -2.29 -9.60
C MET A 250 -2.20 -1.54 -8.34
N THR A 251 -2.77 -1.85 -7.19
CA THR A 251 -2.43 -1.17 -5.93
C THR A 251 -1.06 -1.56 -5.41
N THR A 252 -0.68 -2.83 -5.48
CA THR A 252 0.65 -3.29 -5.09
C THR A 252 1.73 -2.56 -5.89
N ILE A 253 1.59 -2.44 -7.21
CA ILE A 253 2.60 -1.76 -8.04
C ILE A 253 2.50 -0.24 -7.88
N LEU A 254 1.35 0.35 -8.21
CA LEU A 254 1.20 1.81 -8.37
C LEU A 254 1.03 2.55 -7.04
N ALA A 255 0.30 1.97 -6.08
CA ALA A 255 0.04 2.61 -4.79
C ALA A 255 1.08 2.28 -3.72
N SER A 256 1.93 1.26 -3.91
CA SER A 256 2.89 0.84 -2.89
C SER A 256 4.32 0.78 -3.41
N ILE A 257 4.70 -0.24 -4.19
CA ILE A 257 6.11 -0.52 -4.54
C ILE A 257 6.77 0.66 -5.28
N MET A 258 6.05 1.32 -6.21
CA MET A 258 6.57 2.50 -6.91
C MET A 258 7.05 3.59 -5.96
N TRP A 259 6.24 3.89 -4.95
CA TRP A 259 6.53 4.93 -3.96
C TRP A 259 7.65 4.51 -3.01
N GLN A 260 7.68 3.24 -2.63
CA GLN A 260 8.78 2.66 -1.84
C GLN A 260 10.14 2.80 -2.55
N TYR A 261 10.20 2.53 -3.86
CA TYR A 261 11.42 2.75 -4.65
C TYR A 261 11.77 4.23 -4.81
N ALA A 262 10.78 5.10 -5.03
CA ALA A 262 11.02 6.54 -5.07
C ALA A 262 11.60 7.06 -3.75
N ALA A 263 11.08 6.60 -2.61
CA ALA A 263 11.57 6.95 -1.29
C ALA A 263 12.99 6.46 -1.02
N SER A 264 13.33 5.25 -1.49
CA SER A 264 14.68 4.71 -1.39
C SER A 264 15.69 5.54 -2.20
N ALA A 265 15.31 6.03 -3.38
CA ALA A 265 16.17 6.86 -4.23
C ALA A 265 16.31 8.30 -3.69
N PHE A 266 15.21 8.90 -3.22
CA PHE A 266 15.09 10.30 -2.82
C PHE A 266 14.54 10.50 -1.39
N PRO A 267 15.17 9.91 -0.34
CA PRO A 267 14.60 9.91 1.00
C PRO A 267 14.46 11.32 1.61
N VAL A 268 15.41 12.21 1.34
CA VAL A 268 15.38 13.61 1.83
C VAL A 268 14.27 14.41 1.15
N THR A 269 13.94 14.11 -0.11
CA THR A 269 12.84 14.79 -0.82
C THR A 269 11.49 14.49 -0.17
N PHE A 270 11.25 13.22 0.20
CA PHE A 270 10.04 12.84 0.93
C PHE A 270 9.96 13.52 2.30
N LEU A 271 11.07 13.53 3.04
CA LEU A 271 11.16 14.22 4.33
C LEU A 271 10.86 15.73 4.25
N ASN A 272 11.28 16.38 3.17
CA ASN A 272 11.11 17.80 2.92
C ASN A 272 9.70 18.19 2.41
N SER A 273 8.83 17.21 2.15
CA SER A 273 7.50 17.43 1.59
C SER A 273 6.51 17.89 2.66
N LEU A 274 5.69 18.92 2.33
CA LEU A 274 4.56 19.35 3.16
C LEU A 274 3.58 18.19 3.41
N ILE A 275 3.33 17.36 2.39
CA ILE A 275 2.39 16.24 2.49
C ILE A 275 2.90 15.24 3.54
N SER A 276 4.20 14.93 3.52
CA SER A 276 4.79 14.02 4.50
C SER A 276 4.75 14.59 5.93
N PHE A 277 4.91 15.91 6.09
CA PHE A 277 4.74 16.55 7.39
C PHE A 277 3.30 16.43 7.90
N ILE A 278 2.30 16.71 7.06
CA ILE A 278 0.88 16.59 7.43
C ILE A 278 0.54 15.14 7.80
N LEU A 279 0.96 14.18 6.97
CA LEU A 279 0.69 12.76 7.22
C LEU A 279 1.41 12.24 8.47
N LEU A 280 2.59 12.77 8.81
CA LEU A 280 3.26 12.47 10.07
C LEU A 280 2.41 12.93 11.26
N ILE A 281 1.88 14.16 11.22
CA ILE A 281 1.00 14.66 12.29
C ILE A 281 -0.25 13.78 12.40
N VAL A 282 -0.91 13.46 11.29
CA VAL A 282 -2.09 12.59 11.28
C VAL A 282 -1.78 11.23 11.91
N ALA A 283 -0.67 10.61 11.53
CA ALA A 283 -0.24 9.34 12.10
C ALA A 283 -0.01 9.42 13.62
N LEU A 284 0.69 10.45 14.11
CA LEU A 284 0.92 10.64 15.54
C LEU A 284 -0.39 10.93 16.30
N CYS A 285 -1.31 11.72 15.72
CA CYS A 285 -2.62 11.96 16.30
C CYS A 285 -3.44 10.67 16.38
N LEU A 286 -3.42 9.83 15.34
CA LEU A 286 -4.12 8.55 15.32
C LEU A 286 -3.54 7.56 16.33
N GLU A 287 -2.22 7.51 16.49
CA GLU A 287 -1.60 6.72 17.56
C GLU A 287 -2.05 7.23 18.94
N GLY A 288 -2.08 8.55 19.14
CA GLY A 288 -2.53 9.17 20.38
C GLY A 288 -3.99 8.90 20.76
N THR A 289 -4.83 8.43 19.82
CA THR A 289 -6.20 7.97 20.13
C THR A 289 -6.23 6.66 20.92
N GLY A 290 -5.14 5.89 20.91
CA GLY A 290 -5.05 4.59 21.58
C GLY A 290 -5.80 3.45 20.88
N ILE A 291 -6.44 3.67 19.71
CA ILE A 291 -7.18 2.63 18.98
C ILE A 291 -6.30 1.42 18.65
N CYS A 292 -5.03 1.67 18.30
CA CYS A 292 -4.04 0.63 18.02
C CYS A 292 -3.21 0.24 19.25
N GLY A 293 -3.55 0.69 20.46
CA GLY A 293 -2.75 0.48 21.67
C GLY A 293 -2.44 -0.99 21.97
N ALA A 294 -3.35 -1.89 21.61
CA ALA A 294 -3.17 -3.34 21.78
C ALA A 294 -1.98 -3.92 21.00
N CYS A 295 -1.45 -3.24 19.97
CA CYS A 295 -0.28 -3.72 19.23
C CYS A 295 1.05 -3.56 19.98
N TRP A 296 1.06 -2.79 21.07
CA TRP A 296 2.23 -2.61 21.95
C TRP A 296 2.37 -3.70 23.01
N VAL A 297 1.37 -4.58 23.13
CA VAL A 297 1.30 -5.70 24.09
C VAL A 297 1.82 -6.96 23.43
#